data_AF-E6PZ06-F1
#
_entry.id   AF-E6PZ06-F1
#
_cell.length_a   1.000
_cell.length_b   1.000
_cell.length_c   1.000
_cell.angle_alpha   90.00
_cell.angle_beta   90.00
_cell.angle_gamma   90.00
#
_symmetry.space_group_name_H-M   'P 1'
#
loop_
_entity.id
_entity.type
_entity.pdbx_description
1 polymer ?
#
loop_
_entity_poly.entity_id
_entity_poly.type
_entity_poly.pdbx_seq_one_letter_code
_entity_poly.pdbx_strand_id
1 'polypeptide(L)'
;MSPERLKAMRERFAITATQHLTQGIETRLVDATTLPRTDVPASYDLVLVDAPCSGTGTLGRNPEIRHRLCPEDFAPQHQRQCALLRAALQLGQKRVLYSTCSLEPEENQHVVAQVISENPDWQQVSLRDQIESLREQNRLTPLGAEYLHRSLLPDGALQLMPAVFDENHIVSTDGFYLAMLERL
;
A
#
# COMPACT_ATOMS: atom_id res chain seq x y z
N MET A 1 -6.61 9.97 10.69
CA MET A 1 -5.66 9.39 11.68
C MET A 1 -5.91 10.07 13.03
N SER A 2 -5.76 9.39 14.17
CA SER A 2 -5.96 10.01 15.49
C SER A 2 -4.69 10.70 16.01
N PRO A 3 -4.79 11.73 16.88
CA PRO A 3 -3.63 12.40 17.48
C PRO A 3 -2.71 11.47 18.26
N GLU A 4 -3.27 10.44 18.90
CA GLU A 4 -2.51 9.45 19.68
C GLU A 4 -1.62 8.60 18.77
N ARG A 5 -2.13 8.18 17.60
CA ARG A 5 -1.36 7.43 16.61
C ARG A 5 -0.20 8.28 16.06
N LEU A 6 -0.42 9.58 15.83
CA LEU A 6 0.64 10.49 15.40
C LEU A 6 1.73 10.63 16.47
N LYS A 7 1.33 10.76 17.74
CA LYS A 7 2.28 10.83 18.85
C LYS A 7 3.16 9.58 18.90
N ALA A 8 2.55 8.39 18.86
CA ALA A 8 3.29 7.13 18.86
C ALA A 8 4.21 6.99 17.62
N MET A 9 3.79 7.47 16.46
CA MET A 9 4.62 7.49 15.24
C MET A 9 5.86 8.39 15.41
N ARG A 10 5.68 9.60 15.95
CA ARG A 10 6.79 10.53 16.23
C ARG A 10 7.78 9.96 17.25
N GLU A 11 7.29 9.29 18.29
CA GLU A 11 8.12 8.61 19.27
C GLU A 11 8.97 7.51 18.62
N ARG A 12 8.39 6.69 17.75
CA ARG A 12 9.12 5.65 17.00
C ARG A 12 10.21 6.27 16.11
N PHE A 13 9.90 7.34 15.37
CA PHE A 13 10.89 8.01 14.53
C PHE A 13 12.02 8.64 15.32
N ALA A 14 11.74 9.17 16.52
CA ALA A 14 12.75 9.76 17.39
C ALA A 14 13.73 8.71 17.92
N ILE A 15 13.24 7.49 18.25
CA ILE A 15 14.10 6.38 18.69
C ILE A 15 15.07 5.99 17.57
N THR A 16 14.56 5.83 16.34
CA THR A 16 15.37 5.43 15.17
C THR A 16 16.27 6.55 14.63
N ALA A 17 16.05 7.81 15.03
CA ALA A 17 16.87 8.95 14.61
C ALA A 17 18.32 8.86 15.08
N THR A 18 18.58 8.10 16.16
CA THR A 18 19.94 7.79 16.62
C THR A 18 20.75 6.97 15.60
N GLN A 19 20.10 6.37 14.61
CA GLN A 19 20.73 5.60 13.53
C GLN A 19 20.80 6.38 12.19
N HIS A 20 20.55 7.69 12.18
CA HIS A 20 20.47 8.55 10.98
C HIS A 20 19.39 8.20 9.94
N LEU A 21 18.66 7.08 10.10
CA LEU A 21 17.68 6.57 9.13
C LEU A 21 16.40 7.41 9.00
N THR A 22 16.08 8.26 9.99
CA THR A 22 14.85 9.07 10.03
C THR A 22 15.10 10.57 9.92
N GLN A 23 16.33 10.98 9.57
CA GLN A 23 16.62 12.39 9.28
C GLN A 23 15.84 12.82 8.03
N GLY A 24 15.08 13.93 8.13
CA GLY A 24 14.25 14.44 7.04
C GLY A 24 12.80 13.95 7.02
N ILE A 25 12.33 13.23 8.05
CA ILE A 25 10.91 12.87 8.18
C ILE A 25 10.12 14.05 8.76
N GLU A 26 9.19 14.59 7.96
CA GLU A 26 8.16 15.51 8.44
C GLU A 26 6.83 14.77 8.67
N THR A 27 6.14 15.06 9.77
CA THR A 27 4.85 14.46 10.09
C THR A 27 3.77 15.51 10.26
N ARG A 28 2.69 15.39 9.47
CA ARG A 28 1.54 16.29 9.52
C ARG A 28 0.25 15.52 9.85
N LEU A 29 -0.64 16.15 10.61
CA LEU A 29 -2.00 15.64 10.85
C LEU A 29 -2.96 16.38 9.93
N VAL A 30 -3.40 15.71 8.89
CA VAL A 30 -4.21 16.28 7.82
C VAL A 30 -5.22 15.25 7.32
N ASP A 31 -6.29 15.73 6.69
CA ASP A 31 -7.15 14.87 5.90
C ASP A 31 -6.46 14.59 4.55
N ALA A 32 -6.04 13.34 4.38
CA ALA A 32 -5.34 12.90 3.18
C ALA A 32 -6.23 12.92 1.93
N THR A 33 -7.56 12.96 2.07
CA THR A 33 -8.49 13.06 0.93
C THR A 33 -8.64 14.48 0.39
N THR A 34 -8.20 15.49 1.15
CA THR A 34 -8.36 16.91 0.81
C THR A 34 -7.05 17.69 0.89
N LEU A 35 -5.91 17.03 0.64
CA LEU A 35 -4.60 17.70 0.69
C LEU A 35 -4.59 18.88 -0.30
N PRO A 36 -4.26 20.10 0.17
CA PRO A 36 -4.37 21.29 -0.66
C PRO A 36 -3.41 21.22 -1.85
N ARG A 37 -3.93 21.55 -3.04
CA ARG A 37 -3.20 21.57 -4.33
C ARG A 37 -1.99 22.49 -4.35
N THR A 38 -1.89 23.43 -3.41
CA THR A 38 -1.03 24.61 -3.48
C THR A 38 0.28 24.50 -2.69
N ASP A 39 0.46 23.48 -1.86
CA ASP A 39 1.66 23.45 -1.03
C ASP A 39 2.88 22.99 -1.82
N VAL A 40 2.74 21.98 -2.70
CA VAL A 40 3.65 21.71 -3.84
C VAL A 40 2.95 20.72 -4.83
N PRO A 41 2.42 21.14 -6.00
CA PRO A 41 1.87 20.23 -7.00
C PRO A 41 2.96 19.28 -7.51
N ALA A 42 2.68 17.98 -7.63
CA ALA A 42 3.63 16.98 -8.12
C ALA A 42 5.02 17.17 -7.48
N SER A 43 5.13 16.93 -6.18
CA SER A 43 6.35 17.22 -5.41
C SER A 43 7.08 16.00 -4.89
N TYR A 44 6.43 14.84 -5.01
CA TYR A 44 6.95 13.59 -4.48
C TYR A 44 7.29 12.66 -5.65
N ASP A 45 8.54 12.22 -5.72
CA ASP A 45 8.98 11.22 -6.70
C ASP A 45 8.15 9.93 -6.59
N LEU A 46 7.78 9.56 -5.35
CA LEU A 46 6.95 8.42 -5.00
C LEU A 46 5.99 8.80 -3.87
N VAL A 47 4.71 8.47 -4.03
CA VAL A 47 3.70 8.53 -2.95
C VAL A 47 3.29 7.12 -2.57
N LEU A 48 3.27 6.81 -1.27
CA LEU A 48 2.73 5.55 -0.74
C LEU A 48 1.37 5.81 -0.10
N VAL A 49 0.36 5.08 -0.55
CA VAL A 49 -0.99 5.06 0.03
C VAL A 49 -1.21 3.72 0.72
N ASP A 50 -0.87 3.65 2.01
CA ASP A 50 -1.28 2.54 2.86
C ASP A 50 -2.70 2.81 3.39
N ALA A 51 -3.69 2.25 2.69
CA ALA A 51 -5.08 2.66 2.86
C ALA A 51 -5.77 1.90 4.02
N PRO A 52 -6.63 2.59 4.79
CA PRO A 52 -7.46 1.90 5.77
C PRO A 52 -8.42 0.94 5.05
N CYS A 53 -8.39 -0.33 5.42
CA CYS A 53 -9.19 -1.39 4.81
C CYS A 53 -9.86 -2.29 5.85
N SER A 54 -10.65 -3.27 5.40
CA SER A 54 -11.29 -4.29 6.24
C SER A 54 -10.30 -5.16 7.01
N GLY A 55 -9.09 -5.34 6.46
CA GLY A 55 -8.01 -6.10 7.08
C GLY A 55 -8.16 -7.62 6.95
N THR A 56 -8.92 -8.13 5.97
CA THR A 56 -9.15 -9.57 5.79
C THR A 56 -7.86 -10.37 5.58
N GLY A 57 -6.80 -9.75 5.06
CA GLY A 57 -5.46 -10.36 4.98
C GLY A 57 -4.81 -10.62 6.34
N THR A 58 -5.31 -10.01 7.40
CA THR A 58 -4.78 -10.12 8.76
C THR A 58 -5.59 -11.07 9.66
N LEU A 59 -6.57 -11.79 9.11
CA LEU A 59 -7.49 -12.67 9.86
C LEU A 59 -6.79 -13.67 10.80
N GLY A 60 -5.61 -14.17 10.42
CA GLY A 60 -4.82 -15.08 11.25
C GLY A 60 -4.34 -14.45 12.57
N ARG A 61 -4.04 -13.14 12.56
CA ARG A 61 -3.62 -12.37 13.75
C ARG A 61 -4.80 -11.70 14.45
N ASN A 62 -5.85 -11.35 13.71
CA ASN A 62 -7.03 -10.63 14.19
C ASN A 62 -8.33 -11.41 13.87
N PRO A 63 -8.58 -12.55 14.55
CA PRO A 63 -9.69 -13.44 14.24
C PRO A 63 -11.08 -12.82 14.50
N GLU A 64 -11.16 -11.70 15.21
CA GLU A 64 -12.40 -10.97 15.47
C GLU A 64 -12.96 -10.26 14.23
N ILE A 65 -12.14 -10.01 13.20
CA ILE A 65 -12.57 -9.37 11.95
C ILE A 65 -13.71 -10.16 11.33
N ARG A 66 -13.64 -11.51 11.33
CA ARG A 66 -14.67 -12.40 10.77
C ARG A 66 -16.07 -12.23 11.37
N HIS A 67 -16.14 -11.70 12.59
CA HIS A 67 -17.41 -11.54 13.31
C HIS A 67 -18.00 -10.14 13.17
N ARG A 68 -17.19 -9.17 12.75
CA ARG A 68 -17.58 -7.76 12.65
C ARG A 68 -17.80 -7.31 11.22
N LEU A 69 -17.10 -7.94 10.27
CA LEU A 69 -17.12 -7.55 8.88
C LEU A 69 -18.42 -7.99 8.21
N CYS A 70 -19.12 -7.03 7.62
CA CYS A 70 -20.33 -7.23 6.85
C CYS A 70 -20.12 -6.76 5.40
N PRO A 71 -20.83 -7.33 4.41
CA PRO A 71 -20.71 -6.90 3.00
C PRO A 71 -20.94 -5.40 2.80
N GLU A 72 -21.78 -4.79 3.61
CA GLU A 72 -22.10 -3.35 3.55
C GLU A 72 -20.91 -2.46 3.92
N ASP A 73 -19.89 -2.99 4.61
CA ASP A 73 -18.69 -2.25 5.01
C ASP A 73 -17.76 -1.95 3.83
N PHE A 74 -17.84 -2.72 2.73
CA PHE A 74 -16.93 -2.56 1.59
C PHE A 74 -17.22 -1.31 0.76
N ALA A 75 -18.49 -0.96 0.55
CA ALA A 75 -18.86 0.21 -0.24
C ALA A 75 -18.29 1.54 0.32
N PRO A 76 -18.45 1.88 1.62
CA PRO A 76 -17.85 3.10 2.17
C PRO A 76 -16.32 3.05 2.18
N GLN A 77 -15.71 1.87 2.38
CA GLN A 77 -14.26 1.71 2.35
C GLN A 77 -13.69 1.90 0.95
N HIS A 78 -14.31 1.30 -0.06
CA HIS A 78 -14.00 1.50 -1.46
C HIS A 78 -14.03 3.00 -1.83
N GLN A 79 -15.12 3.70 -1.51
CA GLN A 79 -15.25 5.14 -1.80
C GLN A 79 -14.13 5.96 -1.14
N ARG A 80 -13.82 5.65 0.13
CA ARG A 80 -12.75 6.31 0.88
C ARG A 80 -11.37 6.04 0.27
N GLN A 81 -11.12 4.79 -0.12
CA GLN A 81 -9.85 4.37 -0.73
C GLN A 81 -9.66 5.01 -2.11
N CYS A 82 -10.72 5.07 -2.93
CA CYS A 82 -10.72 5.82 -4.19
C CYS A 82 -10.41 7.31 -3.96
N ALA A 83 -10.99 7.94 -2.94
CA ALA A 83 -10.70 9.34 -2.61
C ALA A 83 -9.24 9.55 -2.19
N LEU A 84 -8.67 8.66 -1.37
CA LEU A 84 -7.27 8.69 -0.96
C LEU A 84 -6.32 8.50 -2.14
N LEU A 85 -6.59 7.52 -3.01
CA LEU A 85 -5.76 7.24 -4.17
C LEU A 85 -5.82 8.40 -5.18
N ARG A 86 -6.99 8.97 -5.45
CA ARG A 86 -7.14 10.19 -6.28
C ARG A 86 -6.33 11.37 -5.74
N ALA A 87 -6.35 11.59 -4.42
CA ALA A 87 -5.55 12.65 -3.81
C ALA A 87 -4.04 12.37 -3.98
N ALA A 88 -3.62 11.12 -3.84
CA ALA A 88 -2.22 10.73 -4.03
C ALA A 88 -1.71 10.93 -5.46
N LEU A 89 -2.54 10.64 -6.49
CA LEU A 89 -2.20 10.89 -7.89
C LEU A 89 -1.90 12.38 -8.16
N GLN A 90 -2.54 13.30 -7.44
CA GLN A 90 -2.26 14.75 -7.58
C GLN A 90 -0.92 15.17 -6.96
N LEU A 91 -0.40 14.38 -6.02
CA LEU A 91 0.84 14.65 -5.30
C LEU A 91 2.06 13.98 -5.93
N GLY A 92 1.85 12.83 -6.58
CA GLY A 92 2.89 12.05 -7.24
C GLY A 92 3.40 12.71 -8.52
N GLN A 93 4.71 12.85 -8.65
CA GLN A 93 5.35 13.26 -9.90
C GLN A 93 5.35 12.15 -10.94
N LYS A 94 5.72 10.95 -10.49
CA LYS A 94 5.98 9.81 -11.37
C LYS A 94 5.28 8.55 -10.91
N ARG A 95 5.33 8.26 -9.60
CA ARG A 95 4.88 6.98 -9.05
C ARG A 95 3.96 7.14 -7.86
N VAL A 96 2.93 6.31 -7.81
CA VAL A 96 2.09 6.12 -6.63
C VAL A 96 1.96 4.62 -6.36
N LEU A 97 2.33 4.19 -5.16
CA LEU A 97 2.15 2.83 -4.69
C LEU A 97 0.92 2.78 -3.80
N TYR A 98 -0.11 2.04 -4.22
CA TYR A 98 -1.30 1.78 -3.44
C TYR A 98 -1.15 0.44 -2.72
N SER A 99 -1.49 0.37 -1.43
CA SER A 99 -1.49 -0.87 -0.67
C SER A 99 -2.64 -0.99 0.32
N THR A 100 -3.06 -2.23 0.56
CA THR A 100 -4.00 -2.59 1.63
C THR A 100 -3.55 -3.89 2.30
N CYS A 101 -4.03 -4.14 3.53
CA CYS A 101 -3.97 -5.47 4.15
C CYS A 101 -5.30 -6.24 4.00
N SER A 102 -6.03 -5.99 2.91
CA SER A 102 -7.26 -6.69 2.53
C SER A 102 -7.01 -7.66 1.37
N LEU A 103 -7.78 -8.74 1.33
CA LEU A 103 -7.82 -9.67 0.20
C LEU A 103 -9.02 -9.42 -0.73
N GLU A 104 -9.90 -8.48 -0.38
CA GLU A 104 -11.16 -8.26 -1.07
C GLU A 104 -10.97 -7.40 -2.33
N PRO A 105 -11.47 -7.83 -3.50
CA PRO A 105 -11.33 -7.08 -4.75
C PRO A 105 -11.91 -5.66 -4.70
N GLU A 106 -12.99 -5.47 -3.94
CA GLU A 106 -13.65 -4.20 -3.68
C GLU A 106 -12.70 -3.16 -3.09
N GLU A 107 -11.71 -3.60 -2.32
CA GLU A 107 -10.71 -2.72 -1.71
C GLU A 107 -9.39 -2.69 -2.48
N ASN A 108 -9.27 -3.47 -3.56
CA ASN A 108 -8.02 -3.69 -4.27
C ASN A 108 -8.18 -3.34 -5.76
N GLN A 109 -8.37 -4.35 -6.62
CA GLN A 109 -8.44 -4.19 -8.07
C GLN A 109 -9.56 -3.23 -8.48
N HIS A 110 -10.70 -3.24 -7.78
CA HIS A 110 -11.81 -2.34 -8.11
C HIS A 110 -11.47 -0.86 -7.82
N VAL A 111 -10.77 -0.58 -6.72
CA VAL A 111 -10.29 0.78 -6.40
C VAL A 111 -9.33 1.26 -7.48
N VAL A 112 -8.34 0.44 -7.82
CA VAL A 112 -7.32 0.79 -8.80
C VAL A 112 -7.93 0.98 -10.18
N ALA A 113 -8.78 0.06 -10.63
CA ALA A 113 -9.43 0.13 -11.93
C ALA A 113 -10.33 1.38 -12.06
N GLN A 114 -11.12 1.69 -11.03
CA GLN A 114 -11.95 2.90 -11.03
C GLN A 114 -11.09 4.16 -11.14
N VAL A 115 -10.08 4.29 -10.26
CA VAL A 115 -9.27 5.52 -10.22
C VAL A 115 -8.46 5.71 -11.51
N ILE A 116 -7.89 4.67 -12.10
CA ILE A 116 -7.19 4.78 -13.40
C ILE A 116 -8.15 5.20 -14.50
N SER A 117 -9.37 4.64 -14.55
CA SER A 117 -10.35 5.01 -15.57
C SER A 117 -10.75 6.49 -15.52
N GLU A 118 -10.66 7.11 -14.34
CA GLU A 118 -10.94 8.53 -14.10
C GLU A 118 -9.71 9.43 -14.34
N ASN A 119 -8.50 8.86 -14.44
CA ASN A 119 -7.22 9.59 -14.52
C ASN A 119 -6.33 8.99 -15.65
N PRO A 120 -6.62 9.33 -16.93
CA PRO A 120 -5.99 8.68 -18.10
C PRO A 120 -4.50 9.01 -18.30
N ASP A 121 -3.95 9.96 -17.55
CA ASP A 121 -2.52 10.25 -17.49
C ASP A 121 -1.75 9.28 -16.58
N TRP A 122 -2.46 8.36 -15.91
CA TRP A 122 -1.89 7.31 -15.09
C TRP A 122 -2.20 5.93 -15.65
N GLN A 123 -1.26 5.01 -15.44
CA GLN A 123 -1.43 3.60 -15.75
C GLN A 123 -0.90 2.73 -14.61
N GLN A 124 -1.47 1.53 -14.46
CA GLN A 124 -0.89 0.50 -13.61
C GLN A 124 0.29 -0.14 -14.33
N VAL A 125 1.41 -0.29 -13.63
CA VAL A 125 2.60 -0.99 -14.13
C VAL A 125 2.88 -2.22 -13.30
N SER A 126 3.49 -3.23 -13.93
CA SER A 126 3.85 -4.45 -13.24
C SER A 126 4.94 -4.20 -12.20
N LEU A 127 4.78 -4.77 -11.00
CA LEU A 127 5.82 -4.77 -9.97
C LEU A 127 7.00 -5.71 -10.25
N ARG A 128 6.95 -6.47 -11.36
CA ARG A 128 8.00 -7.44 -11.74
C ARG A 128 9.39 -6.82 -11.79
N ASP A 129 9.52 -5.68 -12.46
CA ASP A 129 10.83 -5.04 -12.66
C ASP A 129 11.38 -4.48 -11.35
N GLN A 130 10.51 -4.01 -10.46
CA GLN A 130 10.88 -3.56 -9.12
C GLN A 130 11.36 -4.72 -8.25
N ILE A 131 10.73 -5.91 -8.35
CA ILE A 131 11.18 -7.11 -7.63
C ILE A 131 12.60 -7.51 -8.08
N GLU A 132 12.85 -7.56 -9.39
CA GLU A 132 14.18 -7.90 -9.91
C GLU A 132 15.22 -6.84 -9.55
N SER A 133 14.87 -5.55 -9.66
CA SER A 133 15.77 -4.46 -9.26
C SER A 133 16.15 -4.55 -7.77
N LEU A 134 15.20 -4.87 -6.89
CA LEU A 134 15.49 -5.07 -5.46
C LEU A 134 16.38 -6.30 -5.21
N ARG A 135 16.19 -7.37 -5.98
CA ARG A 135 17.04 -8.56 -5.92
C ARG A 135 18.47 -8.25 -6.36
N GLU A 136 18.65 -7.57 -7.50
CA GLU A 136 19.97 -7.17 -8.02
C GLU A 136 20.73 -6.26 -7.04
N GLN A 137 20.01 -5.40 -6.32
CA GLN A 137 20.55 -4.53 -5.28
C GLN A 137 20.85 -5.26 -3.95
N ASN A 138 20.68 -6.59 -3.88
CA ASN A 138 20.78 -7.39 -2.65
C ASN A 138 19.86 -6.92 -1.51
N ARG A 139 18.74 -6.26 -1.84
CA ARG A 139 17.70 -5.85 -0.89
C ARG A 139 16.63 -6.91 -0.69
N LEU A 140 16.58 -7.89 -1.60
CA LEU A 140 15.67 -9.02 -1.56
C LEU A 140 16.48 -10.31 -1.76
N THR A 141 16.22 -11.32 -0.93
CA THR A 141 16.88 -12.62 -1.09
C THR A 141 16.38 -13.31 -2.37
N PRO A 142 17.16 -14.21 -2.99
CA PRO A 142 16.70 -14.96 -4.15
C PRO A 142 15.37 -15.69 -3.92
N LEU A 143 15.22 -16.33 -2.76
CA LEU A 143 13.98 -17.00 -2.35
C LEU A 143 12.82 -16.00 -2.17
N GLY A 144 13.08 -14.83 -1.59
CA GLY A 144 12.07 -13.77 -1.44
C GLY A 144 11.59 -13.24 -2.79
N ALA A 145 12.50 -13.06 -3.76
CA ALA A 145 12.16 -12.65 -5.12
C ALA A 145 11.28 -13.68 -5.82
N GLU A 146 11.63 -14.96 -5.73
CA GLU A 146 10.83 -16.06 -6.28
C GLU A 146 9.41 -16.06 -5.69
N TYR A 147 9.29 -15.90 -4.36
CA TYR A 147 7.99 -15.82 -3.70
C TYR A 147 7.15 -14.63 -4.18
N LEU A 148 7.76 -13.44 -4.29
CA LEU A 148 7.05 -12.26 -4.79
C LEU A 148 6.64 -12.43 -6.26
N HIS A 149 7.47 -13.03 -7.11
CA HIS A 149 7.11 -13.31 -8.50
C HIS A 149 5.91 -14.25 -8.62
N ARG A 150 5.83 -15.26 -7.77
CA ARG A 150 4.67 -16.17 -7.71
C ARG A 150 3.39 -15.50 -7.19
N SER A 151 3.54 -14.40 -6.46
CA SER A 151 2.44 -13.63 -5.88
C SER A 151 1.97 -12.49 -6.79
N LEU A 152 2.58 -12.32 -7.97
CA LEU A 152 2.13 -11.35 -8.97
C LEU A 152 0.82 -11.82 -9.60
N LEU A 153 -0.13 -10.89 -9.68
CA LEU A 153 -1.37 -11.06 -10.41
C LEU A 153 -1.18 -10.80 -11.92
N PRO A 154 -2.10 -11.25 -12.78
CA PRO A 154 -2.02 -11.03 -14.23
C PRO A 154 -1.99 -9.56 -14.65
N ASP A 155 -2.57 -8.66 -13.85
CA ASP A 155 -2.55 -7.21 -14.06
C ASP A 155 -1.25 -6.55 -13.57
N GLY A 156 -0.30 -7.33 -13.06
CA GLY A 156 1.00 -6.88 -12.58
C GLY A 156 1.00 -6.34 -11.15
N ALA A 157 -0.13 -6.31 -10.45
CA ALA A 157 -0.18 -6.06 -9.01
C ALA A 157 0.39 -7.24 -8.23
N LEU A 158 0.71 -7.03 -6.96
CA LEU A 158 1.21 -8.06 -6.05
C LEU A 158 0.13 -8.37 -5.02
N GLN A 159 -0.26 -9.64 -4.89
CA GLN A 159 -1.17 -10.10 -3.83
C GLN A 159 -0.49 -11.20 -3.01
N LEU A 160 -0.07 -10.83 -1.81
CA LEU A 160 0.42 -11.77 -0.82
C LEU A 160 -0.77 -12.44 -0.15
N MET A 161 -0.73 -13.77 -0.07
CA MET A 161 -1.74 -14.53 0.65
C MET A 161 -1.23 -14.81 2.08
N PRO A 162 -2.13 -14.80 3.09
CA PRO A 162 -1.73 -15.17 4.43
C PRO A 162 -1.33 -16.64 4.47
N ALA A 163 -0.32 -16.95 5.28
CA ALA A 163 0.12 -18.32 5.54
C ALA A 163 0.40 -19.15 4.27
N VAL A 164 0.96 -18.57 3.21
CA VAL A 164 1.49 -19.37 2.10
C VAL A 164 2.70 -20.16 2.61
N PHE A 165 2.47 -21.44 2.84
CA PHE A 165 3.50 -22.39 3.22
C PHE A 165 4.33 -22.77 1.98
N ASP A 166 5.61 -22.42 1.96
CA ASP A 166 6.56 -23.24 1.20
C ASP A 166 6.78 -24.56 1.95
N GLU A 167 7.11 -25.61 1.21
CA GLU A 167 7.43 -26.97 1.63
C GLU A 167 8.46 -27.08 2.78
N ASN A 168 9.14 -25.98 3.14
CA ASN A 168 10.09 -25.83 4.23
C ASN A 168 9.61 -24.94 5.40
N HIS A 169 8.36 -24.47 5.42
CA HIS A 169 7.74 -23.72 6.54
C HIS A 169 8.44 -22.40 6.93
N ILE A 170 9.06 -21.66 6.00
CA ILE A 170 10.03 -20.64 6.41
C ILE A 170 9.41 -19.25 6.72
N VAL A 171 8.23 -18.87 6.20
CA VAL A 171 7.67 -17.54 6.51
C VAL A 171 6.14 -17.54 6.56
N SER A 172 5.57 -17.19 7.72
CA SER A 172 4.16 -16.80 7.84
C SER A 172 4.07 -15.28 7.70
N THR A 173 3.46 -14.80 6.62
CA THR A 173 3.09 -13.40 6.44
C THR A 173 1.58 -13.22 6.51
N ASP A 174 1.14 -11.99 6.80
CA ASP A 174 -0.23 -11.59 6.54
C ASP A 174 -0.46 -11.42 5.03
N GLY A 175 -1.74 -11.39 4.65
CA GLY A 175 -2.17 -11.03 3.32
C GLY A 175 -2.08 -9.52 3.08
N PHE A 176 -1.60 -9.16 1.89
CA PHE A 176 -1.42 -7.78 1.45
C PHE A 176 -1.66 -7.67 -0.05
N TYR A 177 -2.15 -6.51 -0.49
CA TYR A 177 -2.23 -6.13 -1.90
C TYR A 177 -1.39 -4.89 -2.15
N LEU A 178 -0.67 -4.85 -3.27
CA LEU A 178 0.11 -3.71 -3.73
C LEU A 178 -0.07 -3.49 -5.23
N ALA A 179 -0.34 -2.25 -5.63
CA ALA A 179 -0.41 -1.83 -7.03
C ALA A 179 0.45 -0.58 -7.27
N MET A 180 1.33 -0.64 -8.27
CA MET A 180 2.15 0.51 -8.69
C MET A 180 1.47 1.24 -9.84
N LEU A 181 1.28 2.54 -9.68
CA LEU A 181 0.78 3.44 -10.72
C LEU A 181 1.92 4.34 -11.17
N GLU A 182 2.06 4.50 -12.48
CA GLU A 182 3.01 5.40 -13.12
C GLU A 182 2.29 6.42 -14.01
N ARG A 183 2.79 7.65 -14.00
CA ARG A 183 2.33 8.72 -14.86
C ARG A 183 2.97 8.62 -16.24
N LEU A 184 2.17 8.76 -17.29
CA LEU A 184 2.56 8.70 -18.71
C LEU A 184 3.45 9.88 -19.13
#